data_AF-A0A9D8FFF9-F1
#
_entry.id   AF-A0A9D8FFF9-F1
#
_cell.length_a   1.000
_cell.length_b   1.000
_cell.length_c   1.000
_cell.angle_alpha   90.00
_cell.angle_beta   90.00
_cell.angle_gamma   90.00
#
_symmetry.space_group_name_H-M   'P 1'
#
loop_
_entity.id
_entity.type
_entity.pdbx_description
1 polymer ?
#
loop_
_entity_poly.entity_id
_entity_poly.type
_entity_poly.pdbx_seq_one_letter_code
_entity_poly.pdbx_strand_id
1 'polypeptide(L)'
;MINKVFFYAVLLIGSILIVSSCSSTPVKPELKSATLLPAPQVMNDFKLKHFNDGAFNIGSLKNQWSLFFFGYTRCPDVCPTELYMLSEVMKLIEQNPSSVQQSPQVVFVSVDPHMDTLKALAEYAKFYHPSFKGVTGEQKEVDALAKTMGAFYERAYLVGKSLQVIKSKTDVPEGLEDSYLINHSASIVLT
;
A
#
# COMPACT_ATOMS: atom_id res chain seq x y z
N MET A 1 -0.68 65.46 -7.08
CA MET A 1 -0.42 64.55 -5.94
C MET A 1 -1.45 63.41 -5.82
N ILE A 2 -2.72 63.62 -6.19
CA ILE A 2 -3.81 62.62 -6.08
C ILE A 2 -3.58 61.30 -6.86
N ASN A 3 -3.02 61.33 -8.07
CA ASN A 3 -2.79 60.10 -8.85
C ASN A 3 -1.75 59.14 -8.25
N LYS A 4 -0.73 59.63 -7.55
CA LYS A 4 0.27 58.76 -6.92
C LYS A 4 -0.33 58.07 -5.69
N VAL A 5 -1.10 58.79 -4.88
CA VAL A 5 -1.78 58.23 -3.70
C VAL A 5 -2.78 57.15 -4.10
N PHE A 6 -3.54 57.38 -5.18
CA PHE A 6 -4.48 56.39 -5.69
C PHE A 6 -3.77 55.13 -6.24
N PHE A 7 -2.65 55.31 -6.95
CA PHE A 7 -1.86 54.20 -7.49
C PHE A 7 -1.22 53.34 -6.39
N TYR A 8 -0.67 53.96 -5.34
CA TYR A 8 -0.12 53.24 -4.18
C TYR A 8 -1.21 52.56 -3.35
N ALA A 9 -2.40 53.16 -3.22
CA ALA A 9 -3.54 52.54 -2.54
C ALA A 9 -4.03 51.28 -3.27
N VAL A 10 -4.12 51.32 -4.61
CA VAL A 10 -4.50 50.15 -5.41
C VAL A 10 -3.44 49.04 -5.35
N LEU A 11 -2.14 49.39 -5.35
CA LEU A 11 -1.05 48.42 -5.17
C LEU A 11 -1.05 47.76 -3.78
N LEU A 12 -1.36 48.52 -2.72
CA LEU A 12 -1.48 48.00 -1.35
C LEU A 12 -2.70 47.10 -1.18
N ILE A 13 -3.85 47.46 -1.76
CA ILE A 13 -5.06 46.63 -1.69
C ILE A 13 -4.87 45.35 -2.53
N GLY A 14 -4.23 45.46 -3.71
CA GLY A 14 -3.90 44.32 -4.55
C GLY A 14 -2.94 43.33 -3.88
N SER A 15 -1.92 43.81 -3.16
CA SER A 15 -0.99 42.94 -2.43
C SER A 15 -1.65 42.25 -1.22
N ILE A 16 -2.53 42.94 -0.49
CA ILE A 16 -3.27 42.36 0.64
C ILE A 16 -4.25 41.25 0.18
N LEU A 17 -4.89 41.44 -0.98
CA LEU A 17 -5.79 40.43 -1.56
C LEU A 17 -5.04 39.17 -2.04
N ILE A 18 -3.82 39.31 -2.54
CA ILE A 18 -2.99 38.17 -2.99
C ILE A 18 -2.51 37.33 -1.78
N VAL A 19 -2.16 37.96 -0.66
CA VAL A 19 -1.67 37.24 0.54
C VAL A 19 -2.79 36.46 1.24
N SER A 20 -4.05 36.90 1.13
CA SER A 20 -5.18 36.23 1.79
C SER A 20 -5.67 34.95 1.09
N SER A 21 -5.26 34.67 -0.15
CA SER A 21 -5.67 33.48 -0.91
C SER A 21 -4.79 32.24 -0.72
N CYS A 22 -3.69 32.34 0.04
CA CYS A 22 -2.77 31.21 0.29
C CYS A 22 -2.75 30.78 1.75
N SER A 23 -3.92 30.49 2.32
CA SER A 23 -3.98 29.77 3.61
C SER A 23 -5.09 28.70 3.58
N SER A 24 -4.94 27.74 2.68
CA SER A 24 -5.61 26.44 2.78
C SER A 24 -5.03 25.71 3.99
N THR A 25 -5.59 25.96 5.17
CA THR A 25 -5.33 25.14 6.35
C THR A 25 -5.77 23.72 6.02
N PRO A 26 -4.87 22.71 6.04
CA PRO A 26 -5.26 21.34 5.76
C PRO A 26 -6.27 20.91 6.80
N VAL A 27 -7.47 20.53 6.34
CA VAL A 27 -8.54 20.02 7.20
C VAL A 27 -8.03 18.71 7.80
N LYS A 28 -7.73 18.72 9.10
CA LYS A 28 -7.35 17.50 9.81
C LYS A 28 -8.55 16.56 9.79
N PRO A 29 -8.42 15.33 9.25
CA PRO A 29 -9.54 14.40 9.22
C PRO A 29 -9.97 14.10 10.66
N GLU A 30 -11.26 14.25 10.94
CA GLU A 30 -11.83 13.93 12.25
C GLU A 30 -11.99 12.42 12.37
N LEU A 31 -11.43 11.83 13.44
CA LEU A 31 -11.58 10.42 13.72
C LEU A 31 -13.04 10.13 14.08
N LYS A 32 -13.81 9.57 13.13
CA LYS A 32 -15.22 9.23 13.37
C LYS A 32 -15.41 8.09 14.36
N SER A 33 -14.55 7.07 14.29
CA SER A 33 -14.59 5.90 15.16
C SER A 33 -13.25 5.16 15.11
N ALA A 34 -12.86 4.57 16.24
CA ALA A 34 -11.74 3.64 16.34
C ALA A 34 -12.05 2.57 17.38
N THR A 35 -11.58 1.35 17.13
CA THR A 35 -11.60 0.27 18.13
C THR A 35 -10.21 0.19 18.74
N LEU A 36 -10.11 0.45 20.05
CA LEU A 36 -8.88 0.20 20.78
C LEU A 36 -8.80 -1.29 21.11
N LEU A 37 -7.76 -1.96 20.63
CA LEU A 37 -7.51 -3.35 21.02
C LEU A 37 -7.08 -3.40 22.49
N PRO A 38 -7.61 -4.33 23.31
CA PRO A 38 -7.28 -4.42 24.73
C PRO A 38 -5.82 -4.81 24.98
N ALA A 39 -5.18 -5.47 24.01
CA ALA A 39 -3.76 -5.76 24.01
C ALA A 39 -3.21 -5.61 22.57
N PRO A 40 -1.93 -5.23 22.41
CA PRO A 40 -1.26 -5.25 21.11
C PRO A 40 -1.30 -6.67 20.53
N GLN A 41 -1.61 -6.80 19.24
CA GLN A 41 -1.38 -8.07 18.54
C GLN A 41 0.12 -8.26 18.36
N VAL A 42 0.65 -9.32 18.94
CA VAL A 42 2.05 -9.71 18.76
C VAL A 42 2.20 -10.32 17.38
N MET A 43 3.09 -9.75 16.58
CA MET A 43 3.44 -10.32 15.28
C MET A 43 4.40 -11.50 15.48
N ASN A 44 4.04 -12.66 14.95
CA ASN A 44 4.93 -13.82 14.92
C ASN A 44 6.09 -13.57 13.94
N ASP A 45 7.24 -14.18 14.22
CA ASP A 45 8.36 -14.15 13.28
C ASP A 45 7.94 -14.74 11.94
N PHE A 46 8.41 -14.13 10.85
CA PHE A 46 8.08 -14.52 9.48
C PHE A 46 9.31 -14.39 8.59
N LYS A 47 9.39 -15.24 7.57
CA LYS A 47 10.52 -15.26 6.64
C LYS A 47 10.05 -15.11 5.21
N LEU A 48 10.04 -13.88 4.74
CA LEU A 48 9.85 -13.57 3.32
C LEU A 48 11.18 -13.18 2.67
N LYS A 49 11.16 -13.04 1.36
CA LYS A 49 12.30 -12.70 0.52
C LYS A 49 11.99 -11.45 -0.28
N HIS A 50 13.01 -10.64 -0.47
CA HIS A 50 13.02 -9.48 -1.37
C HIS A 50 14.13 -9.71 -2.42
N PHE A 51 13.91 -9.25 -3.65
CA PHE A 51 14.81 -9.56 -4.78
C PHE A 51 16.28 -9.17 -4.56
N ASN A 52 16.55 -8.04 -3.88
CA ASN A 52 17.91 -7.54 -3.66
C ASN A 52 18.48 -7.83 -2.27
N ASP A 53 17.62 -7.78 -1.23
CA ASP A 53 18.08 -7.81 0.17
C ASP A 53 17.99 -9.21 0.79
N GLY A 54 17.48 -10.17 0.01
CA GLY A 54 17.42 -11.59 0.32
C GLY A 54 16.39 -11.98 1.38
N ALA A 55 16.30 -11.23 2.48
CA ALA A 55 15.42 -11.51 3.60
C ALA A 55 14.55 -10.30 3.95
N PHE A 56 13.25 -10.55 4.17
CA PHE A 56 12.29 -9.60 4.70
C PHE A 56 11.60 -10.26 5.92
N ASN A 57 11.78 -9.69 7.10
CA ASN A 57 11.39 -10.27 8.38
C ASN A 57 10.98 -9.18 9.38
N ILE A 58 10.69 -9.54 10.64
CA ILE A 58 10.36 -8.57 11.69
C ILE A 58 11.41 -7.46 11.84
N GLY A 59 12.70 -7.78 11.68
CA GLY A 59 13.78 -6.80 11.73
C GLY A 59 13.65 -5.71 10.66
N SER A 60 13.06 -6.03 9.50
CA SER A 60 12.78 -5.09 8.41
C SER A 60 11.65 -4.09 8.73
N LEU A 61 10.91 -4.31 9.83
CA LEU A 61 9.78 -3.46 10.26
C LEU A 61 10.12 -2.56 11.44
N LYS A 62 11.21 -2.83 12.16
CA LYS A 62 11.55 -2.11 13.39
C LYS A 62 11.78 -0.63 13.12
N ASN A 63 11.19 0.23 13.96
CA ASN A 63 11.27 1.68 13.88
C ASN A 63 10.83 2.23 12.51
N GLN A 64 9.93 1.54 11.80
CA GLN A 64 9.49 1.91 10.46
C GLN A 64 8.02 1.58 10.24
N TRP A 65 7.18 2.62 10.14
CA TRP A 65 5.79 2.47 9.71
C TRP A 65 5.73 1.72 8.38
N SER A 66 4.86 0.72 8.29
CA SER A 66 4.78 -0.19 7.15
C SER A 66 3.34 -0.34 6.66
N LEU A 67 3.09 0.01 5.40
CA LEU A 67 1.80 -0.23 4.75
C LEU A 67 1.90 -1.57 4.00
N PHE A 68 1.23 -2.58 4.53
CA PHE A 68 1.15 -3.90 3.89
C PHE A 68 -0.01 -3.94 2.91
N PHE A 69 0.27 -4.40 1.70
CA PHE A 69 -0.75 -4.70 0.72
C PHE A 69 -0.55 -6.13 0.23
N PHE A 70 -1.54 -6.98 0.46
CA PHE A 70 -1.54 -8.38 0.02
C PHE A 70 -2.22 -8.47 -1.34
N GLY A 71 -1.53 -9.01 -2.34
CA GLY A 71 -2.05 -9.15 -3.70
C GLY A 71 -1.16 -10.04 -4.56
N TYR A 72 -1.24 -9.92 -5.89
CA TYR A 72 -0.45 -10.73 -6.83
C TYR A 72 -0.31 -10.00 -8.16
N THR A 73 0.74 -10.29 -8.94
CA THR A 73 1.09 -9.47 -10.12
C THR A 73 0.11 -9.60 -11.28
N ARG A 74 -0.61 -10.73 -11.36
CA ARG A 74 -1.59 -11.02 -12.43
C ARG A 74 -3.01 -10.55 -12.11
N CYS A 75 -3.20 -9.79 -11.03
CA CYS A 75 -4.52 -9.30 -10.63
C CYS A 75 -5.06 -8.29 -11.66
N PRO A 76 -6.25 -8.52 -12.26
CA PRO A 76 -6.71 -7.76 -13.42
C PRO A 76 -7.29 -6.37 -13.10
N ASP A 77 -7.54 -6.02 -11.83
CA ASP A 77 -8.28 -4.79 -11.50
C ASP A 77 -7.82 -4.11 -10.20
N VAL A 78 -8.06 -4.74 -9.04
CA VAL A 78 -7.91 -4.07 -7.74
C VAL A 78 -6.45 -3.81 -7.33
N CYS A 79 -5.50 -4.69 -7.65
CA CYS A 79 -4.09 -4.48 -7.28
C CYS A 79 -3.46 -3.28 -8.01
N PRO A 80 -3.62 -3.13 -9.34
CA PRO A 80 -3.12 -1.95 -10.04
C PRO A 80 -3.67 -0.63 -9.49
N THR A 81 -4.97 -0.61 -9.18
CA THR A 81 -5.64 0.59 -8.66
C THR A 81 -5.12 0.96 -7.28
N GLU A 82 -5.01 -0.01 -6.37
CA GLU A 82 -4.54 0.24 -5.00
C GLU A 82 -3.07 0.70 -4.98
N LEU A 83 -2.19 0.03 -5.74
CA LEU A 83 -0.78 0.43 -5.82
C LEU A 83 -0.60 1.81 -6.43
N TYR A 84 -1.43 2.17 -7.41
CA TYR A 84 -1.45 3.53 -7.95
C TYR A 84 -1.86 4.55 -6.87
N MET A 85 -2.94 4.29 -6.12
CA MET A 85 -3.38 5.19 -5.04
C MET A 85 -2.30 5.34 -3.96
N LEU A 86 -1.66 4.24 -3.54
CA LEU A 86 -0.54 4.29 -2.60
C LEU A 86 0.64 5.09 -3.16
N SER A 87 0.89 5.04 -4.47
CA SER A 87 1.95 5.83 -5.10
C SER A 87 1.67 7.34 -5.03
N GLU A 88 0.40 7.74 -5.19
CA GLU A 88 -0.03 9.12 -5.03
C GLU A 88 0.11 9.58 -3.58
N VAL A 89 -0.24 8.73 -2.61
CA VAL A 89 0.00 9.00 -1.19
C VAL A 89 1.49 9.22 -0.91
N MET A 90 2.37 8.38 -1.43
CA MET A 90 3.82 8.57 -1.26
C MET A 90 4.31 9.87 -1.89
N LYS A 91 3.85 10.22 -3.09
CA LYS A 91 4.20 11.50 -3.74
C LYS A 91 3.76 12.70 -2.91
N LEU A 92 2.57 12.67 -2.31
CA LEU A 92 2.08 13.74 -1.44
C LEU A 92 2.95 13.90 -0.19
N ILE A 93 3.38 12.79 0.40
CA ILE A 93 4.31 12.79 1.54
C ILE A 93 5.67 13.37 1.12
N GLU A 94 6.19 12.98 -0.05
CA GLU A 94 7.47 13.47 -0.56
C GLU A 94 7.44 14.96 -0.91
N GLN A 95 6.31 15.47 -1.40
CA GLN A 95 6.10 16.89 -1.68
C GLN A 95 6.00 17.73 -0.41
N ASN A 96 5.56 17.14 0.70
CA ASN A 96 5.52 17.79 2.00
C ASN A 96 6.07 16.88 3.11
N PRO A 97 7.40 16.72 3.22
CA PRO A 97 8.00 15.79 4.18
C PRO A 97 7.67 16.12 5.65
N SER A 98 7.32 17.38 5.94
CA SER A 98 6.91 17.81 7.28
C SER A 98 5.47 17.41 7.65
N SER A 99 4.68 16.90 6.70
CA SER A 99 3.30 16.45 6.94
C SER A 99 3.21 15.19 7.79
N VAL A 100 4.28 14.39 7.84
CA VAL A 100 4.37 13.16 8.62
C VAL A 100 5.66 13.16 9.42
N GLN A 101 5.64 12.59 10.62
CA GLN A 101 6.85 12.46 11.44
C GLN A 101 7.86 11.49 10.81
N GLN A 102 7.36 10.49 10.07
CA GLN A 102 8.15 9.50 9.38
C GLN A 102 7.36 8.94 8.19
N SER A 103 7.98 8.94 7.01
CA SER A 103 7.37 8.33 5.81
C SER A 103 7.25 6.82 5.98
N PRO A 104 6.09 6.22 5.67
CA PRO A 104 5.93 4.78 5.74
C PRO A 104 6.66 4.07 4.59
N GLN A 105 7.00 2.80 4.77
CA GLN A 105 7.38 1.91 3.68
C GLN A 105 6.12 1.22 3.15
N VAL A 106 6.00 1.05 1.84
CA VAL A 106 4.93 0.25 1.24
C VAL A 106 5.49 -1.12 0.86
N VAL A 107 4.82 -2.16 1.34
CA VAL A 107 5.23 -3.56 1.19
C VAL A 107 4.11 -4.30 0.47
N PHE A 108 4.35 -4.59 -0.80
CA PHE A 108 3.49 -5.45 -1.60
C PHE A 108 3.88 -6.92 -1.34
N VAL A 109 3.03 -7.63 -0.61
CA VAL A 109 3.20 -9.05 -0.28
C VAL A 109 2.45 -9.86 -1.34
N SER A 110 3.19 -10.58 -2.17
CA SER A 110 2.55 -11.53 -3.09
C SER A 110 2.01 -12.73 -2.34
N VAL A 111 0.72 -13.03 -2.55
CA VAL A 111 0.04 -14.23 -2.05
C VAL A 111 0.08 -15.41 -3.02
N ASP A 112 0.74 -15.22 -4.17
CA ASP A 112 0.93 -16.22 -5.22
C ASP A 112 2.41 -16.47 -5.54
N PRO A 113 3.17 -17.12 -4.64
CA PRO A 113 4.58 -17.43 -4.86
C PRO A 113 4.84 -18.40 -6.02
N HIS A 114 3.80 -19.10 -6.52
CA HIS A 114 3.93 -19.99 -7.67
C HIS A 114 4.10 -19.20 -8.97
N MET A 115 3.36 -18.10 -9.11
CA MET A 115 3.40 -17.24 -10.30
C MET A 115 4.33 -16.04 -10.17
N ASP A 116 4.42 -15.46 -8.98
CA ASP A 116 5.13 -14.21 -8.77
C ASP A 116 6.60 -14.47 -8.40
N THR A 117 7.45 -14.58 -9.41
CA THR A 117 8.91 -14.63 -9.17
C THR A 117 9.39 -13.36 -8.48
N LEU A 118 10.40 -13.46 -7.61
CA LEU A 118 10.96 -12.30 -6.89
C LEU A 118 11.35 -11.14 -7.81
N LYS A 119 11.90 -11.46 -8.99
CA LYS A 119 12.30 -10.45 -9.98
C LYS A 119 11.09 -9.71 -10.53
N ALA A 120 10.11 -10.46 -11.06
CA ALA A 120 8.89 -9.88 -11.63
C ALA A 120 8.11 -9.07 -10.59
N LEU A 121 8.04 -9.58 -9.35
CA LEU A 121 7.38 -8.91 -8.23
C LEU A 121 8.06 -7.58 -7.87
N ALA A 122 9.40 -7.54 -7.85
CA ALA A 122 10.15 -6.32 -7.58
C ALA A 122 10.00 -5.29 -8.72
N GLU A 123 10.01 -5.74 -9.97
CA GLU A 123 9.75 -4.89 -11.14
C GLU A 123 8.33 -4.32 -11.10
N TYR A 124 7.33 -5.16 -10.81
CA TYR A 124 5.93 -4.77 -10.67
C TYR A 124 5.72 -3.73 -9.56
N ALA A 125 6.28 -3.94 -8.36
CA ALA A 125 6.18 -2.96 -7.28
C ALA A 125 6.84 -1.62 -7.64
N LYS A 126 8.05 -1.66 -8.23
CA LYS A 126 8.81 -0.46 -8.61
C LYS A 126 8.18 0.33 -9.75
N PHE A 127 7.38 -0.32 -10.60
CA PHE A 127 6.63 0.37 -11.65
C PHE A 127 5.71 1.45 -11.07
N TYR A 128 5.07 1.19 -9.91
CA TYR A 128 4.20 2.17 -9.26
C TYR A 128 4.98 3.23 -8.48
N HIS A 129 6.00 2.82 -7.73
CA HIS A 129 6.83 3.75 -6.98
C HIS A 129 8.21 3.15 -6.67
N PRO A 130 9.33 3.88 -6.84
CA PRO A 130 10.68 3.33 -6.67
C PRO A 130 10.98 2.84 -5.24
N SER A 131 10.25 3.35 -4.23
CA SER A 131 10.40 2.92 -2.82
C SER A 131 9.58 1.68 -2.46
N PHE A 132 8.68 1.20 -3.33
CA PHE A 132 7.84 0.05 -3.01
C PHE A 132 8.66 -1.23 -2.99
N LYS A 133 8.38 -2.07 -1.99
CA LYS A 133 9.03 -3.37 -1.81
C LYS A 133 8.08 -4.48 -2.23
N GLY A 134 8.49 -5.31 -3.18
CA GLY A 134 7.77 -6.53 -3.56
C GLY A 134 8.36 -7.74 -2.85
N VAL A 135 7.61 -8.39 -1.97
CA VAL A 135 8.08 -9.51 -1.15
C VAL A 135 7.21 -10.75 -1.30
N THR A 136 7.83 -11.92 -1.30
CA THR A 136 7.13 -13.22 -1.29
C THR A 136 8.00 -14.28 -0.63
N GLY A 137 7.49 -15.49 -0.44
CA GLY A 137 8.19 -16.56 0.26
C GLY A 137 7.60 -17.93 -0.02
N GLU A 138 7.87 -18.89 0.86
CA GLU A 138 7.12 -20.14 0.83
C GLU A 138 5.66 -19.86 1.17
N GLN A 139 4.72 -20.58 0.54
CA GLN A 139 3.28 -20.39 0.75
C GLN A 139 2.90 -20.36 2.24
N LYS A 140 3.50 -21.26 3.04
CA LYS A 140 3.26 -21.35 4.49
C LYS A 140 3.65 -20.08 5.27
N GLU A 141 4.70 -19.38 4.83
CA GLU A 141 5.19 -18.16 5.46
C GLU A 141 4.27 -16.98 5.11
N VAL A 142 3.81 -16.93 3.86
CA VAL A 142 2.84 -15.92 3.41
C VAL A 142 1.49 -16.12 4.11
N ASP A 143 1.00 -17.36 4.18
CA ASP A 143 -0.24 -17.72 4.89
C ASP A 143 -0.17 -17.30 6.37
N ALA A 144 0.97 -17.54 7.03
CA ALA A 144 1.18 -17.20 8.44
C ALA A 144 1.18 -15.69 8.67
N LEU A 145 1.85 -14.93 7.79
CA LEU A 145 1.86 -13.47 7.87
C LEU A 145 0.47 -12.90 7.62
N ALA A 146 -0.21 -13.32 6.55
CA ALA A 146 -1.55 -12.84 6.21
C ALA A 146 -2.53 -13.10 7.36
N LYS A 147 -2.51 -14.30 7.95
CA LYS A 147 -3.33 -14.64 9.11
C LYS A 147 -3.04 -13.73 10.31
N THR A 148 -1.77 -13.45 10.60
CA THR A 148 -1.36 -12.60 11.72
C THR A 148 -1.83 -11.15 11.52
N MET A 149 -1.83 -10.68 10.26
CA MET A 149 -2.28 -9.34 9.88
C MET A 149 -3.80 -9.24 9.67
N GLY A 150 -4.55 -10.33 9.83
CA GLY A 150 -5.98 -10.38 9.53
C GLY A 150 -6.32 -10.30 8.04
N ALA A 151 -5.33 -10.44 7.16
CA ALA A 151 -5.54 -10.47 5.72
C ALA A 151 -6.11 -11.83 5.29
N PHE A 152 -7.19 -11.79 4.53
CA PHE A 152 -7.81 -12.96 3.92
C PHE A 152 -7.49 -12.98 2.42
N TYR A 153 -7.16 -14.16 1.91
CA TYR A 153 -7.16 -14.42 0.48
C TYR A 153 -7.57 -15.86 0.15
N GLU A 154 -8.11 -16.05 -1.04
CA GLU A 154 -8.47 -17.36 -1.57
C GLU A 154 -8.17 -17.44 -3.07
N ARG A 155 -7.67 -18.60 -3.50
CA ARG A 155 -7.49 -18.92 -4.92
C ARG A 155 -8.83 -19.37 -5.48
N ALA A 156 -9.23 -18.86 -6.64
CA ALA A 156 -10.48 -19.23 -7.30
C ALA A 156 -10.30 -19.35 -8.81
N TYR A 157 -11.01 -20.28 -9.44
CA TYR A 157 -10.98 -20.50 -10.88
C TYR A 157 -12.39 -20.51 -11.46
N LEU A 158 -12.51 -20.26 -12.76
CA LEU A 158 -13.80 -20.28 -13.45
C LEU A 158 -14.03 -21.65 -14.10
N VAL A 159 -15.20 -22.25 -13.86
CA VAL A 159 -15.72 -23.40 -14.61
C VAL A 159 -16.99 -22.95 -15.31
N GLY A 160 -16.91 -22.67 -16.62
CA GLY A 160 -17.98 -22.02 -17.36
C GLY A 160 -18.20 -20.58 -16.87
N LYS A 161 -19.38 -20.28 -16.29
CA LYS A 161 -19.70 -18.98 -15.66
C LYS A 161 -19.65 -19.01 -14.13
N SER A 162 -19.27 -20.14 -13.55
CA SER A 162 -19.29 -20.34 -12.09
C SER A 162 -17.90 -20.20 -11.52
N LEU A 163 -17.76 -19.39 -10.46
CA LEU A 163 -16.54 -19.26 -9.68
C LEU A 163 -16.43 -20.45 -8.70
N GLN A 164 -15.30 -21.15 -8.74
CA GLN A 164 -14.97 -22.25 -7.84
C GLN A 164 -13.77 -21.86 -7.00
N VAL A 165 -13.89 -22.04 -5.68
CA VAL A 165 -12.83 -21.70 -4.73
C VAL A 165 -11.92 -22.91 -4.52
N ILE A 166 -10.61 -22.72 -4.73
CA ILE A 166 -9.57 -23.67 -4.35
C ILE A 166 -9.35 -23.52 -2.84
N LYS A 167 -9.66 -24.57 -2.07
CA LYS A 167 -9.41 -24.56 -0.63
C LYS A 167 -7.90 -24.35 -0.39
N SER A 168 -7.54 -23.42 0.50
CA SER A 168 -6.18 -22.93 0.79
C SER A 168 -5.07 -24.00 0.92
N LYS A 169 -5.40 -25.24 1.30
CA LYS A 169 -4.45 -26.35 1.48
C LYS A 169 -4.43 -27.39 0.33
N THR A 170 -5.08 -27.08 -0.77
CA THR A 170 -5.19 -27.98 -1.92
C THR A 170 -4.36 -27.42 -3.05
N ASP A 171 -3.66 -28.32 -3.75
CA ASP A 171 -2.95 -27.95 -4.97
C ASP A 171 -3.94 -27.43 -6.02
N VAL A 172 -3.45 -26.53 -6.88
CA VAL A 172 -4.24 -26.05 -8.02
C VAL A 172 -4.54 -27.26 -8.91
N PRO A 173 -5.80 -27.47 -9.36
CA PRO A 173 -6.11 -28.59 -10.24
C PRO A 173 -5.27 -28.55 -11.52
N GLU A 174 -4.84 -29.72 -11.98
CA GLU A 174 -4.00 -29.88 -13.17
C GLU A 174 -4.64 -29.22 -14.40
N GLY A 175 -3.88 -28.36 -15.09
CA GLY A 175 -4.32 -27.61 -16.27
C GLY A 175 -4.96 -26.24 -15.97
N LEU A 176 -5.04 -25.83 -14.71
CA LEU A 176 -5.52 -24.50 -14.30
C LEU A 176 -4.45 -23.61 -13.68
N GLU A 177 -3.20 -24.05 -13.70
CA GLU A 177 -2.07 -23.38 -13.07
C GLU A 177 -2.04 -21.92 -13.49
N ASP A 178 -2.23 -21.60 -14.77
CA ASP A 178 -2.15 -20.24 -15.32
C ASP A 178 -3.44 -19.40 -15.31
N SER A 179 -4.54 -19.91 -14.75
CA SER A 179 -5.88 -19.36 -15.02
C SER A 179 -6.73 -19.04 -13.79
N TYR A 180 -6.17 -19.16 -12.59
CA TYR A 180 -6.87 -18.79 -11.36
C TYR A 180 -6.68 -17.30 -11.00
N LEU A 181 -7.64 -16.77 -10.26
CA LEU A 181 -7.65 -15.46 -9.64
C LEU A 181 -7.50 -15.60 -8.13
N ILE A 182 -7.13 -14.52 -7.46
CA ILE A 182 -7.10 -14.45 -6.00
C ILE A 182 -8.00 -13.32 -5.50
N ASN A 183 -8.98 -13.68 -4.68
CA ASN A 183 -9.70 -12.68 -3.87
C ASN A 183 -8.78 -12.29 -2.70
N HIS A 184 -8.64 -11.02 -2.38
CA HIS A 184 -7.79 -10.57 -1.27
C HIS A 184 -8.38 -9.35 -0.54
N SER A 185 -8.04 -9.19 0.74
CA SER A 185 -8.30 -7.99 1.54
C SER A 185 -7.04 -7.13 1.69
N ALA A 186 -7.18 -5.81 1.72
CA ALA A 186 -6.11 -4.89 2.12
C ALA A 186 -6.18 -4.63 3.64
N SER A 187 -5.03 -4.52 4.32
CA SER A 187 -4.97 -4.19 5.75
C SER A 187 -3.74 -3.33 6.03
N ILE A 188 -3.96 -2.14 6.57
CA ILE A 188 -2.89 -1.22 6.95
C ILE A 188 -2.49 -1.52 8.39
N VAL A 189 -1.24 -1.93 8.60
CA VAL A 189 -0.73 -2.31 9.92
C VAL A 189 0.35 -1.33 10.36
N LEU A 190 0.00 -0.51 11.33
CA LEU A 190 0.87 0.50 11.91
C LEU A 190 1.70 -0.14 13.03
N THR A 191 2.97 -0.46 12.75
CA THR A 191 3.94 -1.03 13.71
C THR A 191 4.97 -0.03 14.18
#